data_AF-A0A6I6ABV5-F1
#
_entry.id   AF-A0A6I6ABV5-F1
#
_cell.length_a   1.000
_cell.length_b   1.000
_cell.length_c   1.000
_cell.angle_alpha   90.00
_cell.angle_beta   90.00
_cell.angle_gamma   90.00
#
_symmetry.space_group_name_H-M   'P 1'
#
loop_
_entity.id
_entity.type
_entity.pdbx_description
1 polymer ?
#
loop_
_entity_poly.entity_id
_entity_poly.type
_entity_poly.pdbx_seq_one_letter_code
_entity_poly.pdbx_strand_id
1 'polypeptide(L)'
;MSQVDFPTQLQQSFANLVLIEDEYDGLSSIEATTDVQHCRDLLNDQERQINQLMRKLNQEKSRLKRLQGDLEEAEVCLSMAQSYEAALAGWRESLNAFDALQRESLNQQHSFSLAEQAWEDLQHVEQQALRELESATTYETIHTPYGSTTVPRQEGMLPDEISIELLGDYLPVSIETDGARLSLEQCADGTATYTVHCS
;
A
#
# COMPACT_ATOMS: atom_id res chain seq x y z
N MET A 1 123.64 67.97 -13.08
CA MET A 1 122.90 66.77 -12.63
C MET A 1 121.62 66.74 -13.42
N SER A 2 121.53 65.87 -14.43
CA SER A 2 120.43 65.86 -15.39
C SER A 2 119.32 64.96 -14.85
N GLN A 3 118.13 65.53 -14.64
CA GLN A 3 116.90 64.76 -14.38
C GLN A 3 116.70 63.77 -15.53
N VAL A 4 116.68 62.48 -15.20
CA VAL A 4 116.29 61.43 -16.14
C VAL A 4 114.77 61.47 -16.20
N ASP A 5 114.23 62.12 -17.23
CA ASP A 5 112.79 62.12 -17.49
C ASP A 5 112.33 60.69 -17.74
N PHE A 6 111.33 60.27 -16.96
CA PHE A 6 110.69 58.97 -17.12
C PHE A 6 109.97 58.94 -18.49
N PRO A 7 110.11 57.87 -19.30
CA PRO A 7 109.48 57.84 -20.62
C PRO A 7 107.95 57.96 -20.51
N THR A 8 107.35 58.93 -21.21
CA THR A 8 105.91 59.22 -21.22
C THR A 8 105.04 58.02 -21.60
N GLN A 9 105.57 57.12 -22.44
CA GLN A 9 104.91 55.87 -22.82
C GLN A 9 104.74 54.91 -21.63
N LEU A 10 105.71 54.86 -20.71
CA LEU A 10 105.63 54.06 -19.49
C LEU A 10 104.64 54.65 -18.48
N GLN A 11 104.54 55.98 -18.41
CA GLN A 11 103.54 56.66 -17.58
C GLN A 11 102.11 56.38 -18.07
N GLN A 12 101.88 56.42 -19.38
CA GLN A 12 100.58 56.07 -19.96
C GLN A 12 100.22 54.59 -19.77
N SER A 13 101.18 53.68 -19.96
CA SER A 13 100.92 52.25 -19.71
C SER A 13 100.62 51.97 -18.24
N PHE A 14 101.29 52.68 -17.32
CA PHE A 14 101.04 52.54 -15.88
C PHE A 14 99.66 53.10 -15.51
N ALA A 15 99.29 54.27 -16.03
CA ALA A 15 97.95 54.84 -15.81
C ALA A 15 96.84 53.94 -16.35
N ASN A 16 97.05 53.32 -17.52
CA ASN A 16 96.10 52.37 -18.09
C ASN A 16 95.99 51.09 -17.27
N LEU A 17 97.09 50.59 -16.69
CA LEU A 17 97.06 49.43 -15.78
C LEU A 17 96.29 49.73 -14.49
N VAL A 18 96.49 50.91 -13.90
CA VAL A 18 95.73 51.36 -12.71
C VAL A 18 94.24 51.48 -13.02
N LEU A 19 93.88 52.02 -14.18
CA LEU A 19 92.49 52.10 -14.64
C LEU A 19 91.85 50.72 -14.86
N ILE A 20 92.60 49.74 -15.36
CA ILE A 20 92.13 48.36 -15.52
C ILE A 20 91.96 47.68 -14.15
N GLU A 21 92.80 48.01 -13.17
CA GLU A 21 92.69 47.52 -11.79
C GLU A 21 91.44 48.09 -11.11
N ASP A 22 91.13 49.39 -11.31
CA ASP A 22 89.91 50.04 -10.83
C ASP A 22 88.64 49.51 -11.54
N GLU A 23 88.72 49.07 -12.78
CA GLU A 23 87.59 48.45 -13.51
C GLU A 23 87.34 46.98 -13.10
N TYR A 24 88.31 46.32 -12.48
CA TYR A 24 88.20 44.94 -11.96
C TYR A 24 87.64 44.86 -10.52
N ASP A 25 87.26 45.99 -9.92
CA ASP A 25 86.41 46.08 -8.71
C ASP A 25 84.96 45.60 -8.95
N GLY A 26 84.77 44.66 -9.88
CA GLY A 26 83.52 43.95 -10.13
C GLY A 26 83.23 42.98 -9.00
N LEU A 27 82.25 43.35 -8.18
CA LEU A 27 81.79 42.69 -6.95
C LEU A 27 82.87 42.65 -5.87
N SER A 28 82.89 43.71 -5.05
CA SER A 28 83.65 43.67 -3.81
C SER A 28 83.26 42.42 -3.02
N SER A 29 84.22 41.76 -2.36
CA SER A 29 83.95 40.57 -1.53
C SER A 29 82.80 40.77 -0.53
N ILE A 30 82.51 42.03 -0.18
CA ILE A 30 81.43 42.45 0.72
C ILE A 30 80.06 42.28 0.06
N GLU A 31 79.90 42.66 -1.22
CA GLU A 31 78.64 42.53 -1.97
C GLU A 31 78.27 41.05 -2.13
N ALA A 32 79.22 40.21 -2.53
CA ALA A 32 79.02 38.76 -2.65
C ALA A 32 78.63 38.11 -1.31
N THR A 33 79.26 38.52 -0.19
CA THR A 33 78.87 38.01 1.14
C THR A 33 77.48 38.47 1.56
N THR A 34 77.08 39.69 1.17
CA THR A 34 75.76 40.24 1.46
C THR A 34 74.68 39.48 0.70
N ASP A 35 74.90 39.19 -0.58
CA ASP A 35 73.98 38.43 -1.42
C ASP A 35 73.81 36.98 -0.93
N VAL A 36 74.91 36.33 -0.54
CA VAL A 36 74.87 34.98 0.05
C VAL A 36 74.07 34.98 1.35
N GLN A 37 74.26 35.99 2.20
CA GLN A 37 73.51 36.12 3.44
C GLN A 37 72.01 36.33 3.16
N HIS A 38 71.67 37.19 2.19
CA HIS A 38 70.28 37.43 1.78
C HIS A 38 69.61 36.15 1.25
N CYS A 39 70.30 35.39 0.40
CA CYS A 39 69.80 34.11 -0.11
C CYS A 39 69.58 33.10 1.04
N ARG A 40 70.48 33.08 2.03
CA ARG A 40 70.38 32.21 3.19
C ARG A 40 69.18 32.57 4.07
N ASP A 41 68.93 33.85 4.27
CA ASP A 41 67.78 34.33 5.04
C ASP A 41 66.45 34.00 4.32
N LEU A 42 66.40 34.16 3.00
CA LEU A 42 65.25 33.76 2.19
C LEU A 42 64.98 32.26 2.27
N LEU A 43 66.02 31.42 2.19
CA LEU A 43 65.90 29.96 2.35
C LEU A 43 65.37 29.58 3.73
N ASN A 44 65.88 30.21 4.79
CA ASN A 44 65.42 29.97 6.16
C ASN A 44 63.94 30.36 6.32
N ASP A 45 63.50 31.46 5.72
CA ASP A 45 62.11 31.89 5.77
C ASP A 45 61.19 30.96 4.97
N GLN A 46 61.63 30.49 3.80
CA GLN A 46 60.90 29.47 3.04
C GLN A 46 60.78 28.16 3.83
N GLU A 47 61.86 27.71 4.48
CA GLU A 47 61.83 26.50 5.31
C GLU A 47 60.84 26.65 6.49
N ARG A 48 60.80 27.82 7.13
CA ARG A 48 59.79 28.12 8.17
C ARG A 48 58.37 28.08 7.61
N GLN A 49 58.12 28.66 6.44
CA GLN A 49 56.80 28.62 5.80
C GLN A 49 56.37 27.19 5.46
N ILE A 50 57.27 26.39 4.89
CA ILE A 50 57.02 24.97 4.58
C ILE A 50 56.66 24.21 5.86
N ASN A 51 57.40 24.43 6.94
CA ASN A 51 57.11 23.79 8.23
C ASN A 51 55.76 24.21 8.82
N GLN A 52 55.36 25.47 8.67
CA GLN A 52 54.04 25.93 9.08
C GLN A 52 52.92 25.30 8.24
N LEU A 53 53.10 25.20 6.92
CA LEU A 53 52.15 24.55 6.03
C LEU A 53 52.01 23.06 6.34
N MET A 54 53.11 22.36 6.60
CA MET A 54 53.08 20.96 7.02
C MET A 54 52.27 20.77 8.31
N ARG A 55 52.42 21.65 9.30
CA ARG A 55 51.63 21.60 10.53
C ARG A 55 50.14 21.78 10.26
N LYS A 56 49.76 22.78 9.45
CA LYS A 56 48.36 23.00 9.04
C LYS A 56 47.80 21.81 8.29
N LEU A 57 48.56 21.25 7.35
CA LEU A 57 48.17 20.06 6.59
C LEU A 57 47.91 18.87 7.50
N ASN A 58 48.77 18.63 8.49
CA ASN A 58 48.58 17.56 9.46
C ASN A 58 47.34 17.79 10.36
N GLN A 59 47.07 19.04 10.74
CA GLN A 59 45.86 19.39 11.50
C GLN A 59 44.60 19.10 10.69
N GLU A 60 44.55 19.54 9.42
CA GLU A 60 43.41 19.26 8.53
C GLU A 60 43.26 17.78 8.24
N LYS A 61 44.35 17.03 8.08
CA LYS A 61 44.32 15.57 7.94
C LYS A 61 43.69 14.88 9.16
N SER A 62 44.06 15.31 10.37
CA SER A 62 43.45 14.80 11.61
C SER A 62 42.00 15.26 11.80
N ARG A 63 41.63 16.43 11.29
CA ARG A 63 40.24 16.90 11.27
C ARG A 63 39.39 16.05 10.32
N LEU A 64 39.88 15.78 9.11
CA LEU A 64 39.21 14.96 8.11
C LEU A 64 38.97 13.54 8.61
N LYS A 65 39.95 12.93 9.29
CA LYS A 65 39.76 11.61 9.93
C LYS A 65 38.64 11.59 10.97
N ARG A 66 38.50 12.66 11.77
CA ARG A 66 37.41 12.77 12.76
C ARG A 66 36.06 12.87 12.06
N LEU A 67 35.95 13.76 11.06
CA LEU A 67 34.72 13.91 10.29
C LEU A 67 34.32 12.63 9.53
N GLN A 68 35.28 11.83 9.07
CA GLN A 68 34.99 10.50 8.51
C GLN A 68 34.36 9.58 9.55
N GLY A 69 34.88 9.55 10.78
CA GLY A 69 34.29 8.77 11.86
C GLY A 69 32.86 9.23 12.21
N ASP A 70 32.66 10.56 12.30
CA ASP A 70 31.33 11.14 12.55
C ASP A 70 30.33 10.79 11.42
N LEU A 71 30.80 10.73 10.17
CA LEU A 71 29.99 10.34 9.02
C LEU A 71 29.61 8.85 9.09
N GLU A 72 30.57 7.97 9.39
CA GLU A 72 30.30 6.53 9.56
C GLU A 72 29.28 6.27 10.68
N GLU A 73 29.37 7.00 11.81
CA GLU A 73 28.38 6.91 12.89
C GLU A 73 26.99 7.38 12.43
N ALA A 74 26.92 8.51 11.72
CA ALA A 74 25.67 9.02 11.18
C ALA A 74 25.01 8.07 10.16
N GLU A 75 25.80 7.39 9.33
CA GLU A 75 25.31 6.37 8.39
C GLU A 75 24.71 5.16 9.12
N VAL A 76 25.32 4.72 10.22
CA VAL A 76 24.76 3.66 11.07
C VAL A 76 23.44 4.11 11.69
N CYS A 77 23.36 5.32 12.24
CA CYS A 77 22.13 5.87 12.79
C CYS A 77 21.02 5.96 11.74
N LEU A 78 21.35 6.36 10.50
CA LEU A 78 20.39 6.41 9.39
C LEU A 78 19.86 5.01 9.04
N SER A 79 20.74 4.02 8.94
CA SER A 79 20.35 2.62 8.68
C SER A 79 19.41 2.09 9.77
N MET A 80 19.71 2.37 11.04
CA MET A 80 18.83 2.04 12.16
C MET A 80 17.47 2.73 12.05
N ALA A 81 17.43 4.03 11.74
CA ALA A 81 16.18 4.77 11.57
C ALA A 81 15.30 4.17 10.45
N GLN A 82 15.89 3.81 9.31
CA GLN A 82 15.19 3.13 8.22
C GLN A 82 14.63 1.77 8.64
N SER A 83 15.38 1.01 9.46
CA SER A 83 14.88 -0.26 9.99
C SER A 83 13.66 -0.08 10.90
N TYR A 84 13.64 0.98 11.72
CA TYR A 84 12.48 1.31 12.56
C TYR A 84 11.29 1.79 11.74
N GLU A 85 11.51 2.59 10.69
CA GLU A 85 10.45 3.00 9.78
C GLU A 85 9.81 1.81 9.07
N ALA A 86 10.62 0.85 8.59
CA ALA A 86 10.13 -0.38 7.98
C ALA A 86 9.31 -1.22 8.98
N ALA A 87 9.80 -1.34 10.23
CA ALA A 87 9.04 -2.02 11.27
C ALA A 87 7.69 -1.33 11.51
N LEU A 88 7.67 -0.01 11.71
CA LEU A 88 6.44 0.77 11.93
C LEU A 88 5.44 0.62 10.77
N ALA A 89 5.91 0.55 9.53
CA ALA A 89 5.07 0.27 8.37
C ALA A 89 4.40 -1.11 8.48
N GLY A 90 5.17 -2.15 8.84
CA GLY A 90 4.63 -3.50 9.06
C GLY A 90 3.62 -3.59 10.22
N TRP A 91 3.86 -2.85 11.32
CA TRP A 91 2.90 -2.74 12.42
C TRP A 91 1.60 -2.06 11.98
N ARG A 92 1.67 -1.01 11.18
CA ARG A 92 0.49 -0.32 10.63
C ARG A 92 -0.31 -1.23 9.70
N GLU A 93 0.35 -2.00 8.84
CA GLU A 93 -0.31 -2.98 7.99
C GLU A 93 -1.04 -4.06 8.81
N SER A 94 -0.39 -4.56 9.86
CA SER A 94 -0.98 -5.55 10.77
C SER A 94 -2.21 -5.01 11.50
N LEU A 95 -2.18 -3.75 11.95
CA LEU A 95 -3.33 -3.08 12.57
C LEU A 95 -4.48 -2.93 11.57
N ASN A 96 -4.22 -2.52 10.33
CA ASN A 96 -5.23 -2.42 9.30
C ASN A 96 -5.89 -3.78 8.98
N ALA A 97 -5.08 -4.86 8.95
CA ALA A 97 -5.59 -6.22 8.77
C ALA A 97 -6.49 -6.64 9.95
N PHE A 98 -6.09 -6.31 11.18
CA PHE A 98 -6.89 -6.58 12.37
C PHE A 98 -8.22 -5.82 12.36
N ASP A 99 -8.20 -4.52 12.02
CA ASP A 99 -9.42 -3.71 11.89
C ASP A 99 -10.38 -4.27 10.81
N ALA A 100 -9.84 -4.77 9.70
CA ALA A 100 -10.62 -5.42 8.65
C ALA A 100 -11.31 -6.69 9.17
N LEU A 101 -10.56 -7.56 9.87
CA LEU A 101 -11.11 -8.77 10.49
C LEU A 101 -12.18 -8.44 11.55
N GLN A 102 -11.97 -7.40 12.35
CA GLN A 102 -12.95 -6.98 13.35
C GLN A 102 -14.25 -6.50 12.70
N ARG A 103 -14.17 -5.71 11.62
CA ARG A 103 -15.36 -5.29 10.86
C ARG A 103 -16.09 -6.46 10.23
N GLU A 104 -15.36 -7.42 9.68
CA GLU A 104 -15.95 -8.64 9.12
C GLU A 104 -16.67 -9.46 10.20
N SER A 105 -16.06 -9.62 11.38
CA SER A 105 -16.68 -10.30 12.52
C SER A 105 -17.96 -9.60 13.00
N LEU A 106 -17.96 -8.27 13.09
CA LEU A 106 -19.16 -7.49 13.45
C LEU A 106 -20.28 -7.65 12.41
N ASN A 107 -19.94 -7.63 11.12
CA ASN A 107 -20.91 -7.85 10.04
C ASN A 107 -21.52 -9.26 10.12
N GLN A 108 -20.71 -10.28 10.40
CA GLN A 108 -21.21 -11.64 10.62
C GLN A 108 -22.17 -11.70 11.81
N GLN A 109 -21.84 -11.08 12.95
CA GLN A 109 -22.75 -11.02 14.09
C GLN A 109 -24.09 -10.34 13.76
N HIS A 110 -24.07 -9.25 13.00
CA HIS A 110 -25.31 -8.61 12.53
C HIS A 110 -26.13 -9.54 11.63
N SER A 111 -25.48 -10.30 10.75
CA SER A 111 -26.17 -11.28 9.90
C SER A 111 -26.82 -12.40 10.69
N PHE A 112 -26.16 -12.88 11.76
CA PHE A 112 -26.75 -13.89 12.67
C PHE A 112 -27.97 -13.33 13.41
N SER A 113 -27.90 -12.11 13.92
CA SER A 113 -29.04 -11.46 14.60
C SER A 113 -30.23 -11.27 13.66
N LEU A 114 -29.99 -10.89 12.40
CA LEU A 114 -31.07 -10.75 11.41
C LEU A 114 -31.70 -12.11 11.05
N ALA A 115 -30.87 -13.16 10.93
CA ALA A 115 -31.36 -14.51 10.68
C ALA A 115 -32.18 -15.07 11.86
N GLU A 116 -31.80 -14.75 13.10
CA GLU A 116 -32.54 -15.10 14.31
C GLU A 116 -33.92 -14.42 14.33
N GLN A 117 -33.99 -13.12 14.04
CA GLN A 117 -35.26 -12.39 13.90
C GLN A 117 -36.15 -12.98 12.80
N ALA A 118 -35.59 -13.26 11.62
CA ALA A 118 -36.35 -13.88 10.52
C ALA A 118 -36.87 -15.28 10.89
N TRP A 119 -36.14 -16.02 11.72
CA TRP A 119 -36.57 -17.32 12.22
C TRP A 119 -37.72 -17.20 13.22
N GLU A 120 -37.65 -16.24 14.15
CA GLU A 120 -38.76 -15.94 15.07
C GLU A 120 -40.03 -15.51 14.31
N ASP A 121 -39.89 -14.65 13.29
CA ASP A 121 -40.99 -14.24 12.43
C ASP A 121 -41.64 -15.42 11.71
N LEU A 122 -40.83 -16.34 11.15
CA LEU A 122 -41.34 -17.56 10.51
C LEU A 122 -42.09 -18.46 11.49
N GLN A 123 -41.59 -18.63 12.73
CA GLN A 123 -42.30 -19.39 13.76
C GLN A 123 -43.62 -18.75 14.16
N HIS A 124 -43.69 -17.42 14.22
CA HIS A 124 -44.93 -16.71 14.47
C HIS A 124 -45.95 -16.90 13.34
N VAL A 125 -45.51 -16.83 12.09
CA VAL A 125 -46.35 -17.10 10.91
C VAL A 125 -46.85 -18.54 10.92
N GLU A 126 -46.00 -19.51 11.25
CA GLU A 126 -46.39 -20.92 11.36
C GLU A 126 -47.45 -21.12 12.46
N GLN A 127 -47.24 -20.57 13.65
CA GLN A 127 -48.23 -20.65 14.73
C GLN A 127 -49.55 -19.97 14.38
N GLN A 128 -49.49 -18.84 13.67
CA GLN A 128 -50.70 -18.18 13.19
C GLN A 128 -51.44 -19.04 12.17
N ALA A 129 -50.75 -19.61 11.19
CA ALA A 129 -51.32 -20.50 10.19
C ALA A 129 -51.95 -21.76 10.83
N LEU A 130 -51.31 -22.34 11.85
CA LEU A 130 -51.86 -23.46 12.61
C LEU A 130 -53.14 -23.07 13.37
N ARG A 131 -53.16 -21.90 14.02
CA ARG A 131 -54.38 -21.40 14.69
C ARG A 131 -55.50 -21.08 13.71
N GLU A 132 -55.18 -20.49 12.57
CA GLU A 132 -56.14 -20.24 11.49
C GLU A 132 -56.72 -21.56 10.98
N LEU A 133 -55.88 -22.57 10.74
CA LEU A 133 -56.30 -23.91 10.36
C LEU A 133 -57.19 -24.55 11.44
N GLU A 134 -56.80 -24.50 12.72
CA GLU A 134 -57.62 -24.99 13.83
C GLU A 134 -58.97 -24.27 13.90
N SER A 135 -59.00 -22.95 13.67
CA SER A 135 -60.23 -22.16 13.67
C SER A 135 -61.13 -22.45 12.46
N ALA A 136 -60.54 -22.78 11.31
CA ALA A 136 -61.24 -23.16 10.09
C ALA A 136 -61.68 -24.64 10.11
N THR A 137 -61.03 -25.48 10.93
CA THR A 137 -61.35 -26.89 11.05
C THR A 137 -62.69 -27.05 11.77
N THR A 138 -63.72 -27.43 11.03
CA THR A 138 -65.01 -27.80 11.61
C THR A 138 -64.96 -29.24 12.11
N TYR A 139 -65.57 -29.51 13.26
CA TYR A 139 -65.61 -30.85 13.86
C TYR A 139 -67.04 -31.41 13.76
N GLU A 140 -67.16 -32.67 13.39
CA GLU A 140 -68.43 -33.40 13.42
C GLU A 140 -68.45 -34.40 14.58
N THR A 141 -69.62 -34.51 15.22
CA THR A 141 -69.84 -35.46 16.31
C THR A 141 -70.46 -36.73 15.74
N ILE A 142 -69.73 -37.85 15.81
CA ILE A 142 -70.24 -39.16 15.42
C ILE A 142 -70.78 -39.85 16.67
N HIS A 143 -72.07 -40.15 16.68
CA HIS A 143 -72.69 -40.93 17.74
C HIS A 143 -72.52 -42.43 17.47
N THR A 144 -71.92 -43.15 18.44
CA THR A 144 -71.76 -44.61 18.40
C THR A 144 -72.53 -45.26 19.56
N PRO A 145 -72.83 -46.58 19.51
CA PRO A 145 -73.71 -47.26 20.48
C PRO A 145 -73.25 -47.21 21.94
N TYR A 146 -71.99 -46.82 22.20
CA TYR A 146 -71.40 -46.73 23.54
C TYR A 146 -70.86 -45.33 23.88
N GLY A 147 -71.18 -44.30 23.08
CA GLY A 147 -70.75 -42.92 23.31
C GLY A 147 -70.58 -42.09 22.03
N SER A 148 -70.32 -40.79 22.17
CA SER A 148 -70.03 -39.88 21.05
C SER A 148 -68.54 -39.53 20.96
N THR A 149 -67.99 -39.54 19.76
CA THR A 149 -66.61 -39.11 19.47
C THR A 149 -66.65 -37.97 18.45
N THR A 150 -65.88 -36.91 18.69
CA THR A 150 -65.70 -35.79 17.74
C THR A 150 -64.50 -36.04 16.85
N VAL A 151 -64.67 -35.91 15.54
CA VAL A 151 -63.60 -36.02 14.55
C VAL A 151 -63.58 -34.78 13.65
N PRO A 152 -62.40 -34.39 13.11
CA PRO A 152 -62.32 -33.32 12.12
C PRO A 152 -63.18 -33.66 10.91
N ARG A 153 -64.01 -32.72 10.47
CA ARG A 153 -64.87 -32.86 9.29
C ARG A 153 -63.99 -32.93 8.06
N GLN A 154 -63.92 -34.09 7.40
CA GLN A 154 -63.29 -34.19 6.10
C GLN A 154 -64.26 -33.62 5.06
N GLU A 155 -64.03 -32.38 4.62
CA GLU A 155 -64.66 -31.88 3.39
C GLU A 155 -64.07 -32.65 2.20
N GLY A 156 -64.69 -33.78 1.88
CA GLY A 156 -64.54 -34.43 0.58
C GLY A 156 -65.17 -33.52 -0.48
N MET A 157 -64.43 -32.50 -0.91
CA MET A 157 -64.84 -31.56 -1.95
C MET A 157 -64.70 -32.23 -3.33
N LEU A 158 -65.77 -32.86 -3.81
CA LEU A 158 -66.08 -32.76 -5.23
C LEU A 158 -66.86 -31.45 -5.40
N PRO A 159 -66.40 -30.50 -6.22
CA PRO A 159 -67.13 -29.26 -6.42
C PRO A 159 -68.49 -29.56 -7.06
N ASP A 160 -69.55 -28.93 -6.53
CA ASP A 160 -70.92 -29.01 -7.09
C ASP A 160 -71.00 -28.43 -8.51
N GLU A 161 -69.99 -27.66 -8.93
CA GLU A 161 -69.92 -27.02 -10.23
C GLU A 161 -68.48 -26.95 -10.75
N ILE A 162 -68.24 -27.47 -11.95
CA ILE A 162 -66.96 -27.38 -12.65
C ILE A 162 -67.16 -26.45 -13.85
N SER A 163 -66.59 -25.25 -13.79
CA SER A 163 -66.54 -24.33 -14.91
C SER A 163 -65.28 -24.59 -15.74
N ILE A 164 -65.45 -24.95 -17.01
CA ILE A 164 -64.34 -25.18 -17.95
C ILE A 164 -64.34 -24.04 -18.96
N GLU A 165 -63.37 -23.13 -18.85
CA GLU A 165 -63.15 -22.11 -19.87
C GLU A 165 -62.33 -22.70 -21.03
N LEU A 166 -62.92 -22.70 -22.22
CA LEU A 166 -62.29 -23.20 -23.44
C LEU A 166 -61.81 -22.01 -24.27
N LEU A 167 -60.51 -21.86 -24.42
CA LEU A 167 -59.90 -20.84 -25.27
C LEU A 167 -59.66 -21.42 -26.67
N GLY A 168 -60.61 -21.22 -27.59
CA GLY A 168 -60.49 -21.60 -29.00
C GLY A 168 -61.83 -21.66 -29.74
N ASP A 169 -61.78 -21.79 -31.07
CA ASP A 169 -62.98 -21.84 -31.93
C ASP A 169 -63.66 -23.22 -31.96
N TYR A 170 -63.09 -24.21 -31.26
CA TYR A 170 -63.55 -25.61 -31.29
C TYR A 170 -63.72 -26.18 -29.88
N LEU A 171 -64.81 -26.89 -29.68
CA LEU A 171 -65.15 -27.56 -28.42
C LEU A 171 -64.45 -28.93 -28.34
N PRO A 172 -63.71 -29.27 -27.28
CA PRO A 172 -62.97 -30.53 -27.19
C PRO A 172 -63.91 -31.73 -26.98
N VAL A 173 -63.61 -32.84 -27.65
CA VAL A 173 -64.41 -34.08 -27.60
C VAL A 173 -64.19 -34.88 -26.32
N SER A 174 -63.05 -34.69 -25.64
CA SER A 174 -62.72 -35.34 -24.37
C SER A 174 -61.86 -34.42 -23.51
N ILE A 175 -62.13 -34.36 -22.21
CA ILE A 175 -61.35 -33.61 -21.22
C ILE A 175 -60.99 -34.58 -20.09
N GLU A 176 -59.72 -34.60 -19.71
CA GLU A 176 -59.19 -35.46 -18.65
C GLU A 176 -58.85 -34.57 -17.45
N THR A 177 -59.35 -34.94 -16.26
CA THR A 177 -59.05 -34.28 -14.98
C THR A 177 -58.47 -35.31 -14.01
N ASP A 178 -57.91 -34.84 -12.89
CA ASP A 178 -57.19 -35.69 -11.91
C ASP A 178 -58.04 -36.79 -11.23
N GLY A 179 -59.33 -36.91 -11.54
CA GLY A 179 -60.20 -37.99 -11.03
C GLY A 179 -61.38 -38.37 -11.91
N ALA A 180 -61.50 -37.81 -13.13
CA ALA A 180 -62.60 -38.12 -14.03
C ALA A 180 -62.24 -37.83 -15.49
N ARG A 181 -62.97 -38.48 -16.40
CA ARG A 181 -62.94 -38.21 -17.83
C ARG A 181 -64.31 -37.70 -18.29
N LEU A 182 -64.32 -36.53 -18.92
CA LEU A 182 -65.49 -35.90 -19.52
C LEU A 182 -65.49 -36.20 -21.02
N SER A 183 -66.56 -36.82 -21.54
CA SER A 183 -66.73 -37.12 -22.96
C SER A 183 -67.88 -36.29 -23.53
N LEU A 184 -67.66 -35.59 -24.65
CA LEU A 184 -68.71 -34.79 -25.28
C LEU A 184 -69.79 -35.69 -25.86
N GLU A 185 -71.02 -35.55 -25.38
CA GLU A 185 -72.17 -36.38 -25.80
C GLU A 185 -73.04 -35.66 -26.83
N GLN A 186 -73.29 -34.37 -26.62
CA GLN A 186 -74.14 -33.58 -27.51
C GLN A 186 -73.68 -32.11 -27.54
N CYS A 187 -73.76 -31.49 -28.71
CA CYS A 187 -73.65 -30.04 -28.86
C CYS A 187 -74.86 -29.54 -29.66
N ALA A 188 -75.71 -28.73 -29.04
CA ALA A 188 -76.91 -28.16 -29.67
C ALA A 188 -77.19 -26.77 -29.07
N ASP A 189 -77.62 -25.83 -29.93
CA ASP A 189 -78.03 -24.47 -29.52
C ASP A 189 -77.04 -23.73 -28.60
N GLY A 190 -75.73 -23.87 -28.90
CA GLY A 190 -74.66 -23.23 -28.11
C GLY A 190 -74.41 -23.86 -26.74
N THR A 191 -75.08 -24.97 -26.43
CA THR A 191 -74.89 -25.75 -25.20
C THR A 191 -74.21 -27.07 -25.52
N ALA A 192 -73.18 -27.42 -24.74
CA ALA A 192 -72.48 -28.68 -24.83
C ALA A 192 -72.73 -29.53 -23.59
N THR A 193 -73.14 -30.78 -23.80
CA THR A 193 -73.38 -31.76 -22.74
C THR A 193 -72.23 -32.77 -22.73
N TYR A 194 -71.60 -32.93 -21.58
CA TYR A 194 -70.53 -33.91 -21.36
C TYR A 194 -71.00 -35.00 -20.40
N THR A 195 -70.74 -36.25 -20.75
CA THR A 195 -70.90 -37.38 -19.83
C THR A 195 -69.65 -37.50 -18.96
N VAL A 196 -69.83 -37.63 -17.64
CA VAL A 196 -68.73 -37.78 -16.68
C VAL A 196 -68.49 -39.27 -16.40
N HIS A 197 -67.25 -39.73 -16.60
CA HIS A 197 -66.79 -41.05 -16.18
C HIS A 197 -65.79 -40.90 -15.04
N CYS A 198 -66.16 -41.30 -13.82
CA CYS A 198 -65.21 -41.36 -12.71
C CYS A 198 -64.30 -42.58 -12.89
N SER A 199 -62.99 -42.38 -12.72
CA SER A 199 -61.96 -43.42 -12.75
C SER A 199 -61.59 -43.91 -11.35
#